data_AF-A0A6L6CZ19-F1
#
_entry.id   AF-A0A6L6CZ19-F1
#
_cell.length_a   1.000
_cell.length_b   1.000
_cell.length_c   1.000
_cell.angle_alpha   90.00
_cell.angle_beta   90.00
_cell.angle_gamma   90.00
#
_symmetry.space_group_name_H-M   'P 1'
#
loop_
_entity.id
_entity.type
_entity.pdbx_description
1 polymer ?
#
loop_
_entity_poly.entity_id
_entity_poly.type
_entity_poly.pdbx_seq_one_letter_code
_entity_poly.pdbx_strand_id
1 'polypeptide(L)'
;MATGDFAVDIAAINSTLSSIEKVLRIDDMQAQVAELEILASAPDLWDDQANAQRVTGKLSVLQADIGRIKNLRSRVDDVQVLWEMGDAESDQGILDEAGAELIALEKSIGELEVR
;
A
#
# COMPACT_ATOMS: atom_id res chain seq x y z
N MET A 1 -18.06 -1.85 18.48
CA MET A 1 -16.90 -2.73 18.31
C MET A 1 -16.22 -2.80 19.67
N ALA A 2 -16.04 -3.99 20.27
CA ALA A 2 -15.29 -4.08 21.52
C ALA A 2 -13.81 -3.80 21.20
N THR A 3 -13.05 -3.19 22.11
CA THR A 3 -11.62 -2.87 21.91
C THR A 3 -10.77 -4.11 21.54
N GLY A 4 -11.21 -5.32 21.93
CA GLY A 4 -10.59 -6.58 21.53
C GLY A 4 -10.85 -7.04 20.09
N ASP A 5 -11.81 -6.45 19.39
CA ASP A 5 -12.16 -6.75 17.99
C ASP A 5 -11.20 -6.01 17.04
N PHE A 6 -10.99 -4.71 17.27
CA PHE A 6 -10.13 -3.86 16.44
C PHE A 6 -8.67 -4.36 16.36
N ALA A 7 -8.09 -4.74 17.50
CA ALA A 7 -6.72 -5.25 17.55
C ALA A 7 -6.56 -6.58 16.81
N VAL A 8 -7.61 -7.41 16.76
CA VAL A 8 -7.62 -8.67 16.01
C VAL A 8 -7.73 -8.39 14.51
N ASP A 9 -8.65 -7.50 14.13
CA ASP A 9 -8.89 -7.14 12.74
C ASP A 9 -7.67 -6.46 12.10
N ILE A 10 -7.00 -5.54 12.82
CA ILE A 10 -5.80 -4.88 12.31
C ILE A 10 -4.63 -5.85 12.18
N ALA A 11 -4.52 -6.83 13.07
CA ALA A 11 -3.52 -7.90 12.95
C ALA A 11 -3.80 -8.80 11.73
N ALA A 12 -5.06 -9.11 11.47
CA ALA A 12 -5.47 -9.88 10.29
C ALA A 12 -5.15 -9.12 9.00
N ILE A 13 -5.53 -7.84 8.91
CA ILE A 13 -5.19 -6.94 7.80
C ILE A 13 -3.68 -6.90 7.55
N ASN A 14 -2.89 -6.73 8.61
CA ASN A 14 -1.43 -6.70 8.50
C ASN A 14 -0.86 -8.02 7.96
N SER A 15 -1.38 -9.16 8.40
CA SER A 15 -0.98 -10.47 7.90
C SER A 15 -1.33 -10.66 6.43
N THR A 16 -2.53 -10.28 6.03
CA THR A 16 -2.97 -10.34 4.63
C THR A 16 -2.12 -9.43 3.75
N LEU A 17 -1.93 -8.16 4.13
CA LEU A 17 -1.13 -7.21 3.37
C LEU A 17 0.32 -7.67 3.21
N SER A 18 0.90 -8.26 4.27
CA SER A 18 2.24 -8.87 4.21
C SER A 18 2.32 -10.06 3.25
N SER A 19 1.23 -10.82 3.11
CA SER A 19 1.15 -11.94 2.18
C SER A 19 1.06 -11.45 0.74
N ILE A 20 0.24 -10.42 0.49
CA ILE A 20 0.13 -9.74 -0.81
C ILE A 20 1.49 -9.16 -1.23
N GLU A 21 2.19 -8.46 -0.34
CA GLU A 21 3.52 -7.91 -0.60
C GLU A 21 4.54 -8.96 -1.07
N LYS A 22 4.50 -10.15 -0.45
CA LYS A 22 5.36 -11.28 -0.83
C LYS A 22 4.98 -11.86 -2.19
N VAL A 23 3.69 -12.01 -2.46
CA VAL A 23 3.19 -12.53 -3.75
C VAL A 23 3.53 -11.57 -4.88
N LEU A 24 3.36 -10.27 -4.66
CA LEU A 24 3.73 -9.22 -5.61
C LEU A 24 5.24 -9.02 -5.74
N ARG A 25 6.04 -9.55 -4.80
CA ARG A 25 7.50 -9.41 -4.76
C ARG A 25 7.90 -7.93 -4.78
N ILE A 26 7.34 -7.14 -3.86
CA ILE A 26 7.52 -5.68 -3.82
C ILE A 26 9.00 -5.27 -3.78
N ASP A 27 9.86 -6.01 -3.09
CA ASP A 27 11.30 -5.73 -3.05
C ASP A 27 11.94 -5.84 -4.45
N ASP A 28 11.56 -6.85 -5.23
CA ASP A 28 12.04 -7.02 -6.60
C ASP A 28 11.49 -5.94 -7.54
N MET A 29 10.26 -5.49 -7.30
CA MET A 29 9.67 -4.37 -8.04
C MET A 29 10.42 -3.07 -7.74
N GLN A 30 10.80 -2.82 -6.49
CA GLN A 30 11.60 -1.65 -6.11
C GLN A 30 12.99 -1.68 -6.76
N ALA A 31 13.65 -2.84 -6.79
CA ALA A 31 14.93 -3.00 -7.47
C ALA A 31 14.79 -2.72 -8.99
N GLN A 32 13.73 -3.24 -9.62
CA GLN A 32 13.44 -2.97 -11.03
C GLN A 32 13.12 -1.50 -11.31
N VAL A 33 12.39 -0.83 -10.42
CA VAL A 33 12.13 0.62 -10.52
C VAL A 33 13.44 1.39 -10.52
N ALA A 34 14.35 1.10 -9.58
CA ALA A 34 15.64 1.78 -9.52
C ALA A 34 16.47 1.59 -10.80
N GLU A 35 16.48 0.37 -11.37
CA GLU A 35 17.15 0.10 -12.64
C GLU A 35 16.50 0.87 -13.80
N LEU A 36 15.17 0.87 -13.89
CA LEU A 36 14.44 1.56 -14.95
C LEU A 36 14.54 3.09 -14.83
N GLU A 37 14.66 3.64 -13.62
CA GLU A 37 14.89 5.07 -13.38
C GLU A 37 16.27 5.49 -13.90
N ILE A 38 17.30 4.68 -13.67
CA ILE A 38 18.64 4.90 -14.24
C ILE A 38 18.56 4.92 -15.77
N LEU A 39 17.92 3.92 -16.38
CA LEU A 39 17.75 3.85 -17.83
C LEU A 39 16.94 5.04 -18.36
N ALA A 40 15.86 5.44 -17.68
CA ALA A 40 15.02 6.56 -18.07
C ALA A 40 15.76 7.92 -18.01
N SER A 41 16.76 8.03 -17.14
CA SER A 41 17.61 9.21 -17.02
C SER A 41 18.71 9.29 -18.08
N ALA A 42 18.97 8.20 -18.80
CA ALA A 42 20.01 8.13 -19.81
C ALA A 42 19.60 8.91 -21.07
N PRO A 43 20.39 9.91 -21.54
CA PRO A 43 20.01 10.75 -22.69
C PRO A 43 19.83 9.96 -23.99
N ASP A 44 20.61 8.90 -24.16
CA ASP A 44 20.62 7.99 -25.33
C ASP A 44 19.36 7.11 -25.41
N LEU A 45 18.62 6.92 -24.30
CA LEU A 45 17.34 6.22 -24.34
C LEU A 45 16.37 6.90 -25.32
N TRP A 46 16.42 8.23 -25.40
CA TRP A 46 15.50 9.04 -26.19
C TRP A 46 15.83 9.05 -27.70
N ASP A 47 16.99 8.50 -28.10
CA ASP A 47 17.32 8.25 -29.50
C ASP A 47 16.45 7.12 -30.09
N ASP A 48 15.94 6.22 -29.24
CA ASP A 48 14.94 5.20 -29.58
C ASP A 48 13.62 5.47 -28.84
N GLN A 49 12.74 6.22 -29.49
CA GLN A 49 11.44 6.60 -28.93
C GLN A 49 10.57 5.39 -28.54
N ALA A 50 10.64 4.27 -29.28
CA ALA A 50 9.85 3.08 -28.98
C ALA A 50 10.37 2.39 -27.72
N ASN A 51 11.69 2.28 -27.56
CA ASN A 51 12.30 1.77 -26.35
C ASN A 51 12.06 2.70 -25.15
N ALA A 52 12.17 4.01 -25.32
CA ALA A 52 11.87 5.01 -24.29
C ALA A 52 10.44 4.87 -23.76
N GLN A 53 9.44 4.75 -24.64
CA GLN A 53 8.04 4.53 -24.26
C GLN A 53 7.86 3.22 -23.49
N ARG A 54 8.53 2.14 -23.90
CA ARG A 54 8.46 0.84 -23.22
C ARG A 54 9.06 0.91 -21.81
N VAL A 55 10.22 1.53 -21.65
CA VAL A 55 10.92 1.68 -20.35
C VAL A 55 10.09 2.54 -19.40
N THR A 56 9.68 3.73 -19.84
CA THR A 56 8.89 4.66 -19.02
C THR A 56 7.49 4.13 -18.71
N GLY A 57 6.87 3.40 -19.65
CA GLY A 57 5.60 2.71 -19.42
C GLY A 57 5.71 1.62 -18.35
N LYS A 58 6.72 0.75 -18.45
CA LYS A 58 6.99 -0.27 -17.42
C LYS A 58 7.27 0.37 -16.05
N LEU A 59 8.06 1.45 -16.03
CA LEU A 59 8.38 2.20 -14.81
C LEU A 59 7.11 2.73 -14.14
N SER A 60 6.23 3.37 -14.93
CA SER A 60 4.97 3.95 -14.43
C SER A 60 4.05 2.91 -13.80
N VAL A 61 3.93 1.73 -14.42
CA VAL A 61 3.12 0.62 -13.89
C VAL A 61 3.69 0.12 -12.56
N LEU A 62 4.99 -0.16 -12.49
CA LEU A 62 5.61 -0.65 -11.25
C LEU A 62 5.52 0.37 -10.12
N GLN A 63 5.75 1.65 -10.40
CA GLN A 63 5.62 2.72 -9.42
C GLN A 63 4.18 2.85 -8.91
N ALA A 64 3.18 2.72 -9.78
CA ALA A 64 1.77 2.75 -9.40
C ALA A 64 1.39 1.58 -8.47
N ASP A 65 1.83 0.37 -8.80
CA ASP A 65 1.56 -0.81 -7.98
C ASP A 65 2.23 -0.72 -6.60
N ILE A 66 3.51 -0.31 -6.55
CA ILE A 66 4.24 -0.07 -5.29
C ILE A 66 3.55 1.04 -4.49
N GLY A 67 3.14 2.13 -5.15
CA GLY A 67 2.45 3.25 -4.54
C GLY A 67 1.14 2.84 -3.87
N ARG A 68 0.37 1.96 -4.51
CA ARG A 68 -0.88 1.41 -3.96
C ARG A 68 -0.63 0.64 -2.66
N ILE A 69 0.37 -0.24 -2.63
CA ILE A 69 0.70 -1.03 -1.43
C ILE A 69 1.22 -0.13 -0.30
N LYS A 70 2.12 0.82 -0.61
CA LYS A 70 2.62 1.79 0.37
C LYS A 70 1.50 2.64 0.97
N ASN A 71 0.53 3.06 0.16
CA ASN A 71 -0.63 3.81 0.65
C ASN A 71 -1.48 2.97 1.60
N LEU A 72 -1.74 1.70 1.29
CA LEU A 72 -2.47 0.80 2.19
C LEU A 72 -1.74 0.60 3.51
N ARG A 73 -0.41 0.42 3.50
CA ARG A 73 0.41 0.34 4.72
C ARG A 73 0.26 1.58 5.58
N SER A 74 0.44 2.77 4.99
CA SER A 74 0.30 4.04 5.71
C SER A 74 -1.07 4.14 6.37
N ARG A 75 -2.15 3.83 5.63
CA ARG A 75 -3.51 3.90 6.17
C ARG A 75 -3.75 2.91 7.31
N VAL A 76 -3.14 1.72 7.28
CA VAL A 76 -3.19 0.76 8.39
C VAL A 76 -2.48 1.32 9.63
N ASP A 77 -1.32 1.93 9.45
CA ASP A 77 -0.60 2.56 10.57
C ASP A 77 -1.40 3.76 11.13
N ASP A 78 -1.95 4.59 10.23
CA ASP A 78 -2.74 5.78 10.59
C ASP A 78 -4.02 5.41 11.34
N VAL A 79 -4.75 4.37 10.91
CA VAL A 79 -5.98 3.94 11.60
C VAL A 79 -5.68 3.32 12.96
N GLN A 80 -4.53 2.65 13.11
CA GLN A 80 -4.09 2.16 14.41
C GLN A 80 -3.85 3.33 15.38
N VAL A 81 -3.11 4.34 14.94
CA VAL A 81 -2.84 5.54 15.75
C VAL A 81 -4.15 6.26 16.09
N LEU A 82 -5.06 6.41 15.13
CA LEU A 82 -6.36 7.04 15.35
C LEU A 82 -7.16 6.31 16.43
N TRP A 83 -7.21 4.99 16.38
CA TRP A 83 -7.88 4.18 17.39
C TRP A 83 -7.23 4.31 18.76
N GLU A 84 -5.89 4.25 18.84
CA GLU A 84 -5.14 4.41 20.09
C GLU A 84 -5.39 5.77 20.74
N MET A 85 -5.51 6.84 19.93
CA MET A 85 -5.91 8.18 20.40
C MET A 85 -7.34 8.17 20.95
N GLY A 86 -8.30 7.60 20.22
CA GLY A 86 -9.69 7.52 20.66
C GLY A 86 -9.87 6.73 21.96
N ASP A 87 -9.13 5.63 22.12
CA ASP A 87 -9.14 4.82 23.35
C ASP A 87 -8.53 5.60 24.53
N ALA A 88 -7.37 6.23 24.32
CA ALA A 88 -6.68 7.01 25.35
C ALA A 88 -7.49 8.22 25.82
N GLU A 89 -8.22 8.87 24.91
CA GLU A 89 -9.06 10.04 25.21
C GLU A 89 -10.51 9.65 25.59
N SER A 90 -10.85 8.35 25.52
CA SER A 90 -12.23 7.86 25.67
C SER A 90 -13.23 8.59 24.75
N ASP A 91 -12.78 8.95 23.53
CA ASP A 91 -13.56 9.64 22.51
C ASP A 91 -14.19 8.64 21.55
N GLN A 92 -15.50 8.41 21.72
CA GLN A 92 -16.25 7.48 20.89
C GLN A 92 -16.33 7.93 19.41
N GLY A 93 -16.29 9.23 19.13
CA GLY A 93 -16.32 9.74 17.76
C GLY A 93 -15.07 9.33 16.98
N ILE A 94 -13.90 9.44 17.62
CA ILE A 94 -12.62 9.00 17.04
C ILE A 94 -12.60 7.48 16.87
N LEU A 95 -13.10 6.72 17.85
CA LEU A 95 -13.20 5.26 17.76
C LEU A 95 -14.11 4.80 16.61
N ASP A 96 -15.23 5.50 16.40
CA ASP A 96 -16.16 5.20 15.30
C ASP A 96 -15.53 5.52 13.93
N GLU A 97 -14.76 6.61 13.83
CA GLU A 97 -14.01 6.98 12.62
C GLU A 97 -12.93 5.91 12.29
N ALA A 98 -12.17 5.49 13.30
CA ALA A 98 -11.17 4.44 13.12
C ALA A 98 -11.81 3.11 12.69
N GLY A 99 -12.95 2.73 13.29
CA GLY A 99 -13.70 1.55 12.88
C GLY A 99 -14.21 1.61 11.44
N ALA A 100 -14.68 2.78 11.00
CA ALA A 100 -15.13 2.97 9.61
C ALA A 100 -13.97 2.86 8.61
N GLU A 101 -12.82 3.44 8.91
CA GLU A 101 -11.62 3.36 8.08
C GLU A 101 -11.05 1.93 8.02
N LEU A 102 -11.09 1.20 9.13
CA LEU A 102 -10.70 -0.21 9.19
C LEU A 102 -11.54 -1.06 8.22
N ILE A 103 -12.87 -0.91 8.23
CA ILE A 103 -13.77 -1.61 7.30
C ILE A 103 -13.44 -1.24 5.84
N ALA A 104 -13.12 0.03 5.57
CA ALA A 104 -12.73 0.46 4.23
C ALA A 104 -11.39 -0.16 3.79
N LEU A 105 -10.45 -0.34 4.72
CA LEU A 105 -9.17 -1.01 4.48
C LEU A 105 -9.34 -2.50 4.20
N GLU A 106 -10.15 -3.21 4.98
CA GLU A 106 -10.48 -4.62 4.74
C GLU A 106 -10.98 -4.85 3.32
N LYS A 107 -11.94 -4.01 2.88
CA LYS A 107 -12.46 -4.07 1.51
C LYS A 107 -11.37 -3.81 0.47
N SER A 108 -10.57 -2.75 0.66
CA SER A 108 -9.52 -2.36 -0.29
C SER A 108 -8.45 -3.43 -0.45
N ILE A 109 -8.14 -4.13 0.64
CA ILE A 109 -7.14 -5.21 0.68
C ILE A 109 -7.72 -6.51 0.12
N GLY A 110 -8.98 -6.84 0.43
CA GLY A 110 -9.67 -7.99 -0.16
C GLY A 110 -9.79 -7.89 -1.68
N GLU A 111 -9.97 -6.68 -2.23
CA GLU A 111 -9.95 -6.44 -3.68
C GLU A 111 -8.57 -6.70 -4.34
N LEU A 112 -7.48 -6.70 -3.57
CA LEU A 112 -6.15 -7.05 -4.05
C LEU A 112 -5.89 -8.55 -4.06
N GLU A 113 -6.43 -9.31 -3.09
CA GLU A 113 -6.26 -10.77 -3.04
C GLU A 113 -6.95 -11.52 -4.19
N VAL A 114 -8.00 -10.93 -4.76
CA VAL A 114 -8.80 -11.56 -5.82
C VAL A 114 -8.19 -11.38 -7.22
N ARG A 115 -7.16 -10.54 -7.37
CA ARG A 115 -6.52 -10.25 -8.65
C ARG A 115 -5.29 -11.12 -8.90
#